data_AF-A0A838D8S8-F1
#
_entry.id   AF-A0A838D8S8-F1
#
_cell.length_a   1.000
_cell.length_b   1.000
_cell.length_c   1.000
_cell.angle_alpha   90.00
_cell.angle_beta   90.00
_cell.angle_gamma   90.00
#
_symmetry.space_group_name_H-M   'P 1'
#
loop_
_entity.id
_entity.type
_entity.pdbx_description
1 polymer ?
#
loop_
_entity_poly.entity_id
_entity_poly.type
_entity_poly.pdbx_seq_one_letter_code
_entity_poly.pdbx_strand_id
1 'polypeptide(L)'
;MRSSAATANPRHSKPVTEFTNIRVLPSGYQVCVTRAKIEFSRHFAGHSDASLEAALRFRDKALRELPKKRLNPVPRKVLAAVGLDAEVVGVFRHPRRSFYQVSFRERGRWRARTFSWKTVNEADAYAAAIAFRASLVRASS
;
A
#
# COMPACT_ATOMS: atom_id res chain seq x y z
N MET A 1 43.47 18.34 -1.47
CA MET A 1 42.35 18.61 -2.40
C MET A 1 42.35 17.55 -3.50
N ARG A 2 41.41 16.61 -3.47
CA ARG A 2 41.03 15.79 -4.64
C ARG A 2 39.54 15.47 -4.52
N SER A 3 38.74 16.21 -5.28
CA SER A 3 37.30 16.05 -5.42
C SER A 3 37.02 14.76 -6.20
N SER A 4 36.22 13.85 -5.65
CA SER A 4 35.71 12.69 -6.38
C SER A 4 34.25 12.96 -6.73
N ALA A 5 33.99 13.10 -8.03
CA ALA A 5 32.66 13.34 -8.58
C ALA A 5 31.78 12.09 -8.40
N ALA A 6 30.65 12.25 -7.72
CA ALA A 6 29.63 11.22 -7.59
C ALA A 6 28.88 11.07 -8.93
N THR A 7 29.14 9.97 -9.63
CA THR A 7 28.36 9.55 -10.81
C THR A 7 26.93 9.24 -10.38
N ALA A 8 26.00 10.12 -10.75
CA ALA A 8 24.57 9.90 -10.58
C ALA A 8 24.13 8.71 -11.46
N ASN A 9 23.77 7.59 -10.83
CA ASN A 9 23.16 6.46 -11.50
C ASN A 9 21.62 6.61 -11.42
N PRO A 10 20.89 6.77 -12.54
CA PRO A 10 19.44 6.92 -12.52
C PRO A 10 18.82 5.56 -12.24
N ARG A 11 18.67 5.21 -10.95
CA ARG A 11 17.81 4.11 -10.52
C ARG A 11 16.36 4.53 -10.77
N HIS A 12 15.91 4.38 -12.01
CA HIS A 12 14.50 4.31 -12.34
C HIS A 12 13.91 3.09 -11.65
N SER A 13 13.49 3.30 -10.40
CA SER A 13 12.45 2.46 -9.81
C SER A 13 11.21 2.65 -10.68
N LYS A 14 10.82 1.58 -11.39
CA LYS A 14 9.54 1.55 -12.12
C LYS A 14 8.43 1.93 -11.13
N PRO A 15 7.41 2.70 -11.56
CA PRO A 15 6.28 3.03 -10.70
C PRO A 15 5.69 1.73 -10.16
N VAL A 16 5.42 1.70 -8.86
CA VAL A 16 4.88 0.54 -8.14
C VAL A 16 3.56 0.12 -8.79
N THR A 17 3.63 -0.83 -9.71
CA THR A 17 2.49 -1.31 -10.51
C THR A 17 1.68 -2.39 -9.76
N GLU A 18 2.15 -2.86 -8.61
CA GLU A 18 1.42 -3.86 -7.83
C GLU A 18 1.44 -3.54 -6.33
N PHE A 19 0.29 -3.71 -5.68
CA PHE A 19 0.07 -3.56 -4.22
C PHE A 19 0.63 -4.73 -3.42
N THR A 20 1.71 -5.30 -3.91
CA THR A 20 2.44 -6.39 -3.29
C THR A 20 3.59 -5.73 -2.53
N ASN A 21 3.82 -6.07 -1.26
CA ASN A 21 4.98 -5.58 -0.49
C ASN A 21 6.33 -6.10 -1.06
N ILE A 22 6.45 -6.27 -2.38
CA ILE A 22 7.54 -6.87 -3.15
C ILE A 22 7.92 -5.90 -4.27
N ARG A 23 9.20 -5.59 -4.37
CA ARG A 23 9.82 -4.82 -5.44
C ARG A 23 10.65 -5.77 -6.30
N VAL A 24 10.58 -5.62 -7.61
CA VAL A 24 11.48 -6.34 -8.52
C VAL A 24 12.73 -5.47 -8.73
N LEU A 25 13.90 -6.02 -8.40
CA LEU A 25 15.22 -5.41 -8.60
C LEU A 25 15.98 -6.15 -9.70
N PRO A 26 17.00 -5.55 -10.33
CA PRO A 26 17.86 -6.26 -11.29
C PRO A 26 18.47 -7.55 -10.71
N SER A 27 18.75 -7.56 -9.41
CA SER A 27 19.35 -8.68 -8.68
C SER A 27 18.35 -9.74 -8.18
N GLY A 28 17.04 -9.54 -8.31
CA GLY A 28 16.00 -10.44 -7.81
C GLY A 28 14.81 -9.72 -7.18
N TYR A 29 14.20 -10.29 -6.15
CA TYR A 29 13.01 -9.75 -5.48
C TYR A 29 13.36 -9.13 -4.13
N GLN A 30 12.81 -7.96 -3.81
CA GLN A 30 12.95 -7.33 -2.50
C GLN A 30 11.60 -7.17 -1.83
N VAL A 31 11.40 -7.84 -0.71
CA VAL A 31 10.23 -7.64 0.13
C VAL A 31 10.50 -6.44 1.04
N CYS A 32 9.61 -5.45 1.06
CA CYS A 32 9.68 -4.29 1.94
C CYS A 32 8.34 -4.11 2.67
N VAL A 33 8.34 -4.30 3.99
CA VAL A 33 7.17 -4.14 4.86
C VAL A 33 7.48 -3.10 5.92
N THR A 34 6.85 -1.93 5.83
CA THR A 34 7.03 -0.84 6.81
C THR A 34 5.86 -0.78 7.81
N ARG A 35 6.13 -1.05 9.09
CA ARG A 35 5.15 -1.12 10.20
C ARG A 35 5.69 -0.40 11.44
N ALA A 36 4.87 0.41 12.11
CA ALA A 36 5.24 1.15 13.33
C ALA A 36 6.57 1.97 13.24
N LYS A 37 6.83 2.60 12.08
CA LYS A 37 8.10 3.30 11.76
C LYS A 37 9.34 2.40 11.65
N ILE A 38 9.17 1.08 11.71
CA ILE A 38 10.21 0.09 11.47
C ILE A 38 10.02 -0.47 10.06
N GLU A 39 11.08 -0.46 9.26
CA GLU A 39 11.11 -1.07 7.94
C GLU A 39 11.74 -2.46 8.02
N PHE A 40 10.98 -3.48 7.66
CA PHE A 40 11.47 -4.83 7.47
C PHE A 40 11.69 -5.04 5.99
N SER A 41 12.95 -5.14 5.57
CA SER A 41 13.30 -5.44 4.19
C SER A 41 14.11 -6.72 4.11
N ARG A 42 13.85 -7.53 3.09
CA ARG A 42 14.62 -8.73 2.78
C ARG A 42 14.73 -8.91 1.28
N HIS A 43 15.94 -9.17 0.80
CA HIS A 43 16.24 -9.43 -0.60
C HIS A 43 16.34 -10.94 -0.84
N PHE A 44 15.77 -11.37 -1.96
CA PHE A 44 15.79 -12.73 -2.50
C PHE A 44 16.47 -12.64 -3.86
N ALA A 45 17.69 -13.19 -3.95
CA ALA A 45 18.49 -13.10 -5.16
C ALA A 45 17.93 -14.02 -6.26
N GLY A 46 18.07 -13.57 -7.51
CA GLY A 46 17.65 -14.32 -8.69
C GLY A 46 16.16 -14.18 -9.01
N HIS A 47 15.83 -14.50 -10.26
CA HIS A 47 14.49 -14.37 -10.84
C HIS A 47 13.76 -15.72 -11.00
N SER A 48 14.22 -16.77 -10.33
CA SER A 48 13.57 -18.08 -10.39
C SER A 48 12.22 -18.07 -9.68
N ASP A 49 11.35 -19.01 -10.05
CA ASP A 49 10.05 -19.22 -9.41
C ASP A 49 10.22 -19.52 -7.91
N ALA A 50 11.27 -20.25 -7.54
CA ALA A 50 11.61 -20.51 -6.14
C ALA A 50 11.95 -19.21 -5.37
N SER A 51 12.67 -18.28 -5.99
CA SER A 51 12.98 -16.97 -5.37
C SER A 51 11.73 -16.11 -5.22
N LEU A 52 10.82 -16.16 -6.20
CA LEU A 52 9.53 -15.47 -6.11
C LEU A 52 8.66 -16.06 -5.01
N GLU A 53 8.56 -17.39 -4.93
CA GLU A 53 7.78 -18.07 -3.90
C GLU A 53 8.32 -17.79 -2.49
N ALA A 54 9.66 -17.81 -2.33
CA ALA A 54 10.29 -17.45 -1.06
C ALA A 54 9.99 -16.00 -0.65
N ALA A 55 9.99 -15.06 -1.61
CA ALA A 55 9.63 -13.67 -1.38
C ALA A 55 8.16 -13.52 -0.97
N LEU A 56 7.24 -14.26 -1.61
CA LEU A 56 5.81 -14.29 -1.28
C LEU A 56 5.57 -14.87 0.11
N ARG A 57 6.18 -16.01 0.45
CA ARG A 57 6.07 -16.63 1.78
C ARG A 57 6.58 -15.71 2.87
N PHE A 58 7.73 -15.05 2.65
CA PHE A 58 8.28 -14.09 3.60
C PHE A 58 7.39 -12.85 3.76
N ARG A 59 6.83 -12.34 2.66
CA ARG A 59 5.84 -11.25 2.69
C ARG A 59 4.66 -11.61 3.58
N ASP A 60 4.07 -12.79 3.39
CA ASP A 60 2.88 -13.20 4.13
C ASP A 60 3.17 -13.46 5.61
N LYS A 61 4.33 -14.05 5.89
CA LYS A 61 4.83 -14.20 7.26
C LYS A 61 5.02 -12.84 7.93
N ALA A 62 5.72 -11.91 7.29
CA ALA A 62 5.93 -10.56 7.81
C ALA A 62 4.61 -9.80 7.99
N LEU A 63 3.63 -9.96 7.10
CA LEU A 63 2.31 -9.35 7.25
C LEU A 63 1.49 -9.96 8.40
N ARG A 64 1.72 -11.23 8.75
CA ARG A 64 1.07 -11.93 9.87
C ARG A 64 1.70 -11.57 11.21
N GLU A 65 3.03 -11.55 11.28
CA GLU A 65 3.79 -11.36 12.52
C GLU A 65 3.92 -9.90 12.93
N LEU A 66 3.94 -8.98 11.97
CA LEU A 66 4.03 -7.56 12.29
C LEU A 66 2.68 -7.04 12.79
N PRO A 67 2.65 -6.24 13.87
CA PRO A 67 1.42 -5.76 14.47
C PRO A 67 0.57 -5.03 13.42
N LYS A 68 -0.74 -5.37 13.38
CA LYS A 68 -1.70 -4.74 12.47
C LYS A 68 -1.68 -3.22 12.67
N LYS A 69 -1.08 -2.51 11.71
CA LYS A 69 -0.78 -1.06 11.74
C LYS A 69 -2.01 -0.15 11.88
N ARG A 70 -3.22 -0.66 11.62
CA ARG A 70 -4.38 0.22 11.47
C ARG A 70 -4.87 0.67 12.83
N LEU A 71 -4.46 1.90 13.17
CA LEU A 71 -4.94 2.62 14.35
C LEU A 71 -6.47 2.63 14.42
N ASN A 72 -7.11 2.73 13.25
CA ASN A 72 -8.56 2.74 13.09
C ASN A 72 -8.96 1.65 12.07
N PRO A 73 -9.22 0.41 12.51
CA PRO A 73 -9.72 -0.62 11.63
C PRO A 73 -11.14 -0.29 11.16
N VAL A 74 -11.51 -0.79 9.98
CA VAL A 74 -12.87 -0.76 9.45
C VAL A 74 -13.70 -1.82 10.18
N PRO A 75 -14.87 -1.46 10.73
CA PRO A 75 -15.71 -2.42 11.43
C PRO A 75 -16.09 -3.61 10.52
N ARG A 76 -16.11 -4.83 11.07
CA ARG A 76 -16.53 -6.04 10.33
C ARG A 76 -17.90 -5.90 9.66
N LYS A 77 -18.84 -5.19 10.28
CA LYS A 77 -20.17 -4.91 9.72
C LYS A 77 -20.08 -4.11 8.41
N VAL A 78 -19.19 -3.13 8.36
CA VAL A 78 -18.95 -2.30 7.17
C VAL A 78 -18.27 -3.12 6.07
N LEU A 79 -17.29 -3.95 6.45
CA LEU A 79 -16.61 -4.86 5.52
C LEU A 79 -17.57 -5.88 4.90
N ALA A 80 -18.41 -6.51 5.72
CA ALA A 80 -19.44 -7.44 5.27
C ALA A 80 -20.47 -6.77 4.35
N ALA A 81 -20.88 -5.54 4.66
CA ALA A 81 -21.82 -4.78 3.83
C ALA A 81 -21.27 -4.46 2.42
N VAL A 82 -19.94 -4.36 2.27
CA VAL A 82 -19.30 -4.16 0.95
C VAL A 82 -18.74 -5.45 0.35
N GLY A 83 -19.03 -6.62 0.95
CA GLY A 83 -18.58 -7.92 0.45
C GLY A 83 -17.07 -8.16 0.52
N LEU A 84 -16.39 -7.56 1.51
CA LEU A 84 -14.95 -7.71 1.71
C LEU A 84 -14.63 -8.44 3.01
N ASP A 85 -13.69 -9.39 2.96
CA ASP A 85 -13.15 -10.06 4.14
C ASP A 85 -12.05 -9.23 4.84
N ALA A 86 -11.45 -8.29 4.10
CA ALA A 86 -10.33 -7.48 4.54
C ALA A 86 -10.42 -6.05 4.02
N GLU A 87 -9.79 -5.14 4.77
CA GLU A 87 -9.80 -3.72 4.44
C GLU A 87 -8.92 -3.40 3.23
N VAL A 88 -9.41 -2.54 2.33
CA VAL A 88 -8.64 -2.07 1.16
C VAL A 88 -7.46 -1.19 1.58
N VAL A 89 -6.28 -1.50 1.05
CA VAL A 89 -5.04 -0.75 1.30
C VAL A 89 -5.12 0.65 0.69
N GLY A 90 -4.68 1.66 1.45
CA GLY A 90 -4.71 3.06 1.01
C GLY A 90 -6.01 3.81 1.30
N VAL A 91 -7.02 3.12 1.84
CA VAL A 91 -8.22 3.75 2.42
C VAL A 91 -8.06 3.82 3.93
N PHE A 92 -7.97 5.02 4.50
CA PHE A 92 -7.78 5.27 5.92
C PHE A 92 -9.09 5.67 6.59
N ARG A 93 -9.40 5.11 7.76
CA ARG A 93 -10.62 5.43 8.51
C ARG A 93 -10.34 6.47 9.59
N HIS A 94 -11.21 7.47 9.72
CA HIS A 94 -11.17 8.49 10.76
C HIS A 94 -12.49 8.52 11.55
N PRO A 95 -12.66 7.64 12.55
CA PRO A 95 -13.93 7.46 13.24
C PRO A 95 -14.41 8.72 13.97
N ARG A 96 -13.51 9.43 14.67
CA ARG A 96 -13.85 10.67 15.39
C ARG A 96 -14.35 11.81 14.48
N ARG A 97 -14.00 11.77 13.20
CA ARG A 97 -14.39 12.79 12.22
C ARG A 97 -15.43 12.28 11.21
N SER A 98 -15.83 11.01 11.34
CA SER A 98 -16.80 10.31 10.51
C SER A 98 -16.47 10.35 9.01
N PHE A 99 -15.22 10.09 8.61
CA PHE A 99 -14.86 9.98 7.19
C PHE A 99 -13.77 8.95 6.89
N TYR A 100 -13.76 8.47 5.66
CA TYR A 100 -12.65 7.76 5.04
C TYR A 100 -11.78 8.71 4.24
N GLN A 101 -10.47 8.49 4.22
CA GLN A 101 -9.51 9.26 3.45
C GLN A 101 -8.73 8.36 2.52
N VAL A 102 -8.62 8.77 1.25
CA VAL A 102 -7.74 8.15 0.26
C VAL A 102 -6.68 9.15 -0.14
N SER A 103 -5.41 8.84 0.14
CA SER A 103 -4.28 9.67 -0.29
C SER A 103 -3.76 9.18 -1.63
N PHE A 104 -3.51 10.10 -2.57
CA PHE A 104 -3.09 9.79 -3.93
C PHE A 104 -2.10 10.83 -4.46
N ARG A 105 -1.41 10.49 -5.55
CA ARG A 105 -0.56 11.43 -6.27
C ARG A 105 -1.29 11.91 -7.51
N GLU A 106 -1.30 13.21 -7.71
CA GLU A 106 -1.85 13.87 -8.89
C GLU A 106 -0.84 14.91 -9.35
N ARG A 107 -0.39 14.81 -10.60
CA ARG A 107 0.60 15.72 -11.19
C ARG A 107 1.85 15.91 -10.29
N GLY A 108 2.35 14.81 -9.73
CA GLY A 108 3.51 14.80 -8.84
C GLY A 108 3.27 15.33 -7.42
N ARG A 109 2.09 15.87 -7.11
CA ARG A 109 1.72 16.37 -5.77
C ARG A 109 0.88 15.35 -5.01
N TRP A 110 1.11 15.26 -3.71
CA TRP A 110 0.25 14.48 -2.83
C TRP A 110 -1.07 15.21 -2.61
N ARG A 111 -2.17 14.48 -2.80
CA ARG A 111 -3.53 14.90 -2.56
C ARG A 111 -4.24 13.87 -1.69
N ALA A 112 -5.32 14.29 -1.06
CA ALA A 112 -6.19 13.41 -0.30
C ALA A 112 -7.64 13.73 -0.65
N ARG A 113 -8.46 12.69 -0.83
CA ARG A 113 -9.90 12.80 -0.99
C ARG A 113 -10.58 12.16 0.21
N THR A 114 -11.60 12.84 0.73
CA THR A 114 -12.36 12.37 1.89
C THR A 114 -13.77 11.95 1.49
N PHE A 115 -14.29 10.95 2.20
CA PHE A 115 -15.62 10.37 2.02
C PHE A 115 -16.29 10.31 3.39
N SER A 116 -17.15 11.29 3.66
CA SER A 116 -17.85 11.45 4.94
C SER A 116 -19.04 10.50 5.03
N TRP A 117 -19.28 9.90 6.20
CA TRP A 117 -20.50 9.15 6.53
C TRP A 117 -21.37 9.88 7.55
N LYS A 118 -21.24 11.21 7.65
CA LYS A 118 -22.14 12.01 8.51
C LYS A 118 -23.58 12.04 7.98
N THR A 119 -23.73 12.05 6.66
CA THR A 119 -25.02 12.21 5.96
C THR A 119 -25.44 10.97 5.19
N VAL A 120 -24.56 9.97 5.10
CA VAL A 120 -24.77 8.69 4.39
C VAL A 120 -24.32 7.54 5.28
N ASN A 121 -24.69 6.31 4.94
CA ASN A 121 -24.24 5.14 5.69
C ASN A 121 -22.70 4.98 5.61
N GLU A 122 -22.09 4.45 6.67
CA GLU A 122 -20.64 4.21 6.72
C GLU A 122 -20.19 3.22 5.64
N ALA A 123 -21.04 2.22 5.32
CA ALA A 123 -20.80 1.28 4.22
C ALA A 123 -20.74 1.98 2.85
N ASP A 124 -21.65 2.92 2.58
CA ASP A 124 -21.70 3.64 1.31
C ASP A 124 -20.49 4.57 1.15
N ALA A 125 -20.10 5.27 2.23
CA ALA A 125 -18.90 6.08 2.24
C ALA A 125 -17.63 5.24 2.01
N TYR A 126 -17.60 4.02 2.57
CA TYR A 126 -16.49 3.10 2.36
C TYR A 126 -16.47 2.57 0.91
N ALA A 127 -17.62 2.18 0.36
CA ALA A 127 -17.76 1.75 -1.03
C ALA A 127 -17.31 2.85 -2.01
N ALA A 128 -17.72 4.10 -1.78
CA ALA A 128 -17.29 5.25 -2.58
C ALA A 128 -15.77 5.48 -2.50
N ALA A 129 -15.17 5.32 -1.31
CA ALA A 129 -13.73 5.41 -1.15
C ALA A 129 -12.99 4.28 -1.90
N ILE A 130 -13.53 3.06 -1.89
CA ILE A 130 -13.00 1.91 -2.64
C ILE A 130 -13.09 2.18 -4.15
N ALA A 131 -14.24 2.62 -4.65
CA ALA A 131 -14.45 2.90 -6.06
C ALA A 131 -13.48 3.99 -6.57
N PHE A 132 -13.31 5.08 -5.80
CA PHE A 132 -12.33 6.11 -6.12
C PHE A 132 -10.89 5.58 -6.05
N ARG A 133 -10.59 4.71 -5.08
CA ARG A 133 -9.27 4.09 -5.00
C ARG A 133 -8.98 3.24 -6.24
N ALA A 134 -9.96 2.47 -6.70
CA ALA A 134 -9.86 1.63 -7.89
C ALA A 134 -9.69 2.47 -9.16
N SER A 135 -10.38 3.61 -9.28
CA SER A 135 -10.20 4.51 -10.43
C SER A 135 -8.79 5.08 -10.52
N LEU A 136 -8.16 5.37 -9.37
CA LEU A 136 -6.77 5.84 -9.33
C LEU A 136 -5.76 4.77 -9.77
N VAL A 137 -6.05 3.49 -9.54
CA VAL A 137 -5.18 2.39 -10.01
C VAL A 137 -5.25 2.30 -11.53
N ARG A 138 -6.48 2.29 -12.08
CA ARG A 138 -6.69 2.24 -13.54
C ARG A 138 -6.08 3.42 -14.29
N ALA A 139 -6.02 4.60 -13.68
CA ALA A 139 -5.42 5.79 -14.27
C ALA A 139 -3.88 5.80 -14.19
N SER A 140 -3.27 4.85 -13.47
CA SER A 140 -1.82 4.72 -13.29
C SER A 140 -1.21 3.50 -13.98
N SER A 141 -2.05 2.69 -14.64
CA SER A 141 -1.69 1.56 -15.49
C SER A 141 -1.69 2.01 -16.96
#